data_AF-A0A2V4TW93-F1
#
_entry.id   AF-A0A2V4TW93-F1
#
_cell.length_a   1.000
_cell.length_b   1.000
_cell.length_c   1.000
_cell.angle_alpha   90.00
_cell.angle_beta   90.00
_cell.angle_gamma   90.00
#
_symmetry.space_group_name_H-M   'P 1'
#
loop_
_entity.id
_entity.type
_entity.pdbx_description
1 polymer ?
#
loop_
_entity_poly.entity_id
_entity_poly.type
_entity_poly.pdbx_seq_one_letter_code
_entity_poly.pdbx_strand_id
1 'polypeptide(L)'
;MFKLFNKIETWELLEYAFGSITFKDYRFERYDRVLSEAMRAGARIYSAAYIMPPGGSAFGHAAKHQNHLRLLERMMADDLAGQLGRVRNMQAAFELLRSYPTIGDFLAYQFMTDINYSEITDFSEMDFVVPGPGARDGLRKCFSDSAGLNEAELIRLMADNQEREFERLGITFQSLWGRRLQLIDCQNLFCEVDKYARVAHPEIAGISGRTRIKQKFSPTGPINPPWYPPKWGLNEKIDASFAPLKSNQERGKKRQSLTQEMQGTLKLGDS
;
A
#
# COMPACT_ATOMS: atom_id res chain seq x y z
N MET A 1 1.79 -14.46 4.89
CA MET A 1 2.61 -15.11 3.83
C MET A 1 3.13 -14.11 2.80
N PHE A 2 2.28 -13.48 1.97
CA PHE A 2 2.71 -12.55 0.90
C PHE A 2 3.79 -11.55 1.34
N LYS A 3 3.53 -10.80 2.42
CA LYS A 3 4.45 -9.76 2.92
C LYS A 3 5.82 -10.24 3.38
N LEU A 4 6.00 -11.53 3.66
CA LEU A 4 7.32 -12.09 3.99
C LEU A 4 8.26 -12.10 2.77
N PHE A 5 7.70 -12.21 1.56
CA PHE A 5 8.42 -12.24 0.29
C PHE A 5 8.25 -10.93 -0.49
N ASN A 6 7.10 -10.29 -0.29
CA ASN A 6 6.70 -9.03 -0.88
C ASN A 6 6.84 -9.02 -2.41
N LYS A 7 6.51 -10.16 -3.05
CA LYS A 7 6.68 -10.39 -4.49
C LYS A 7 5.51 -11.23 -5.02
N ILE A 8 4.80 -10.71 -6.02
CA ILE A 8 3.59 -11.34 -6.56
C ILE A 8 3.89 -12.67 -7.24
N GLU A 9 4.99 -12.77 -7.97
CA GLU A 9 5.39 -13.99 -8.66
C GLU A 9 5.74 -15.11 -7.67
N THR A 10 6.14 -14.77 -6.45
CA THR A 10 6.34 -15.76 -5.38
C THR A 10 5.01 -16.23 -4.79
N TRP A 11 4.00 -15.36 -4.71
CA TRP A 11 2.65 -15.76 -4.35
C TRP A 11 2.03 -16.66 -5.41
N GLU A 12 2.08 -16.26 -6.67
CA GLU A 12 1.57 -17.04 -7.81
C GLU A 12 2.25 -18.41 -7.92
N LEU A 13 3.56 -18.49 -7.68
CA LEU A 13 4.28 -19.76 -7.62
C LEU A 13 3.70 -20.70 -6.55
N LEU A 14 3.47 -20.17 -5.34
CA LEU A 14 2.93 -20.96 -4.23
C LEU A 14 1.47 -21.34 -4.50
N GLU A 15 0.67 -20.44 -5.07
CA GLU A 15 -0.72 -20.68 -5.42
C GLU A 15 -0.85 -21.71 -6.55
N TYR A 16 0.02 -21.68 -7.55
CA TYR A 16 0.10 -22.70 -8.59
C TYR A 16 0.44 -24.08 -7.99
N ALA A 17 1.34 -24.13 -7.01
CA ALA A 17 1.78 -25.38 -6.40
C ALA A 17 0.76 -25.97 -5.40
N PHE A 18 -0.04 -25.14 -4.74
CA PHE A 18 -0.87 -25.55 -3.60
C PHE A 18 -2.36 -25.23 -3.74
N GLY A 19 -2.77 -24.51 -4.79
CA GLY A 19 -4.10 -23.90 -4.87
C GLY A 19 -4.22 -22.71 -3.92
N SER A 20 -5.44 -22.45 -3.42
CA SER A 20 -5.68 -21.38 -2.45
C SER A 20 -4.77 -21.51 -1.22
N ILE A 21 -3.97 -20.47 -0.98
CA ILE A 21 -2.99 -20.49 0.11
C ILE A 21 -3.70 -20.27 1.44
N THR A 22 -3.79 -21.35 2.24
CA THR A 22 -4.31 -21.30 3.61
C THR A 22 -3.29 -21.86 4.60
N PHE A 23 -3.38 -21.47 5.87
CA PHE A 23 -2.51 -22.05 6.90
C PHE A 23 -2.93 -23.47 7.30
N LYS A 24 -4.20 -23.86 7.09
CA LYS A 24 -4.70 -25.21 7.40
C LYS A 24 -3.88 -26.30 6.67
N ASP A 25 -3.57 -26.03 5.41
CA ASP A 25 -2.86 -26.96 4.53
C ASP A 25 -1.35 -26.66 4.46
N TYR A 26 -0.88 -25.68 5.23
CA TYR A 26 0.52 -25.31 5.29
C TYR A 26 1.38 -26.46 5.84
N ARG A 27 2.48 -26.76 5.15
CA ARG A 27 3.50 -27.71 5.59
C ARG A 27 4.87 -27.13 5.27
N PHE A 28 5.71 -26.94 6.28
CA PHE A 28 7.03 -26.34 6.15
C PHE A 28 7.83 -26.97 5.01
N GLU A 29 7.92 -28.29 4.98
CA GLU A 29 8.75 -29.06 4.04
C GLU A 29 8.30 -28.89 2.59
N ARG A 30 6.98 -28.72 2.37
CA ARG A 30 6.43 -28.52 1.03
C ARG A 30 6.74 -27.12 0.51
N TYR A 31 6.52 -26.10 1.34
CA TYR A 31 6.79 -24.71 0.98
C TYR A 31 8.29 -24.46 0.80
N ASP A 32 9.13 -25.01 1.69
CA ASP A 32 10.58 -24.95 1.57
C ASP A 32 11.07 -25.55 0.27
N ARG A 33 10.56 -26.73 -0.12
CA ARG A 33 10.93 -27.39 -1.38
C ARG A 33 10.65 -26.51 -2.60
N VAL A 34 9.42 -25.99 -2.72
CA VAL A 34 9.01 -25.17 -3.87
C VAL A 34 9.86 -23.90 -3.97
N LEU A 35 10.07 -23.21 -2.85
CA LEU A 35 10.88 -21.99 -2.82
C LEU A 35 12.35 -22.26 -3.10
N SER A 36 12.90 -23.34 -2.54
CA SER A 36 14.29 -23.76 -2.77
C SER A 36 14.53 -24.20 -4.22
N GLU A 37 13.56 -24.89 -4.84
CA GLU A 37 13.60 -25.25 -6.27
C GLU A 37 13.61 -24.02 -7.17
N ALA A 38 12.73 -23.05 -6.91
CA ALA A 38 12.71 -21.79 -7.64
C ALA A 38 14.03 -21.03 -7.51
N MET A 39 14.59 -20.96 -6.29
CA MET A 39 15.89 -20.33 -6.06
C MET A 39 17.03 -21.06 -6.78
N ARG A 40 17.05 -22.40 -6.77
CA ARG A 40 18.04 -23.21 -7.52
C ARG A 40 17.93 -23.01 -9.03
N ALA A 41 16.73 -22.77 -9.54
CA ALA A 41 16.50 -22.41 -10.94
C ALA A 41 16.87 -20.95 -11.27
N GLY A 42 17.41 -20.18 -10.33
CA GLY A 42 17.85 -18.80 -10.51
C GLY A 42 16.78 -17.74 -10.27
N ALA A 43 15.57 -18.13 -9.84
CA ALA A 43 14.52 -17.18 -9.54
C ALA A 43 14.81 -16.41 -8.24
N ARG A 44 14.50 -15.11 -8.23
CA ARG A 44 14.46 -14.31 -7.00
C ARG A 44 13.07 -14.40 -6.39
N ILE A 45 12.98 -14.90 -5.16
CA ILE A 45 11.70 -15.08 -4.44
C ILE A 45 11.37 -13.90 -3.49
N TYR A 46 12.22 -12.88 -3.45
CA TYR A 46 11.97 -11.64 -2.69
C TYR A 46 11.99 -10.45 -3.64
N SER A 47 11.19 -9.43 -3.35
CA SER A 47 11.37 -8.12 -3.98
C SER A 47 12.44 -7.28 -3.27
N ALA A 48 12.83 -6.18 -3.91
CA ALA A 48 13.75 -5.21 -3.32
C ALA A 48 13.06 -4.22 -2.37
N ALA A 49 11.72 -4.30 -2.23
CA ALA A 49 10.93 -3.47 -1.32
C ALA A 49 10.60 -4.25 -0.05
N TYR A 50 10.50 -3.54 1.08
CA TYR A 50 10.19 -4.13 2.40
C TYR A 50 11.08 -5.34 2.73
N ILE A 51 12.41 -5.16 2.61
CA ILE A 51 13.38 -6.22 2.80
C ILE A 51 13.27 -6.79 4.22
N MET A 52 12.84 -8.05 4.30
CA MET A 52 12.88 -8.82 5.54
C MET A 52 14.32 -9.12 5.96
N PRO A 53 14.75 -8.84 7.20
CA PRO A 53 16.03 -9.30 7.74
C PRO A 53 16.13 -10.84 7.78
N PRO A 54 17.34 -11.42 7.74
CA PRO A 54 17.49 -12.86 7.96
C PRO A 54 17.08 -13.23 9.40
N GLY A 55 16.50 -14.43 9.56
CA GLY A 55 16.05 -14.95 10.86
C GLY A 55 16.90 -16.06 11.47
N GLY A 56 18.13 -16.25 10.97
CA GLY A 56 18.99 -17.37 11.36
C GLY A 56 19.30 -17.44 12.86
N SER A 57 19.46 -16.30 13.53
CA SER A 57 19.69 -16.26 14.99
C SER A 57 18.48 -16.70 15.81
N ALA A 58 17.27 -16.59 15.26
CA ALA A 58 16.02 -16.94 15.96
C ALA A 58 15.57 -18.38 15.66
N PHE A 59 15.78 -18.88 14.44
CA PHE A 59 15.23 -20.17 13.99
C PHE A 59 16.27 -21.18 13.51
N GLY A 60 17.55 -20.80 13.41
CA GLY A 60 18.66 -21.72 13.17
C GLY A 60 18.81 -22.27 11.74
N HIS A 61 17.97 -21.84 10.79
CA HIS A 61 18.08 -22.32 9.40
C HIS A 61 19.11 -21.52 8.62
N ALA A 62 19.87 -22.20 7.75
CA ALA A 62 20.86 -21.54 6.89
C ALA A 62 20.20 -20.65 5.84
N ALA A 63 19.11 -21.12 5.22
CA ALA A 63 18.42 -20.35 4.19
C ALA A 63 17.44 -19.34 4.80
N LYS A 64 17.41 -18.13 4.24
CA LYS A 64 16.58 -17.03 4.74
C LYS A 64 15.08 -17.36 4.69
N HIS A 65 14.60 -17.99 3.61
CA HIS A 65 13.18 -18.31 3.47
C HIS A 65 12.71 -19.36 4.46
N GLN A 66 13.54 -20.34 4.79
CA GLN A 66 13.26 -21.32 5.86
C GLN A 66 13.00 -20.61 7.19
N ASN A 67 13.84 -19.64 7.57
CA ASN A 67 13.61 -18.86 8.79
C ASN A 67 12.29 -18.06 8.75
N HIS A 68 11.91 -17.49 7.60
CA HIS A 68 10.63 -16.77 7.48
C HIS A 68 9.42 -17.70 7.50
N LEU A 69 9.56 -18.92 6.99
CA LEU A 69 8.55 -19.97 7.09
C LEU A 69 8.36 -20.37 8.56
N ARG A 70 9.44 -20.50 9.35
CA ARG A 70 9.36 -20.72 10.81
C ARG A 70 8.76 -19.53 11.56
N LEU A 71 9.05 -18.31 11.13
CA LEU A 71 8.40 -17.11 11.66
C LEU A 71 6.88 -17.15 11.45
N LEU A 72 6.43 -17.56 10.26
CA LEU A 72 5.01 -17.72 9.97
C LEU A 72 4.37 -18.75 10.91
N GLU A 73 4.99 -19.94 11.06
CA GLU A 73 4.50 -20.95 12.00
C GLU A 73 4.36 -20.41 13.42
N ARG A 74 5.35 -19.64 13.88
CA ARG A 74 5.32 -19.03 15.20
C ARG A 74 4.16 -18.04 15.36
N MET A 75 3.97 -17.14 14.39
CA MET A 75 2.86 -16.18 14.39
C MET A 75 1.49 -16.86 14.43
N MET A 76 1.34 -17.97 13.70
CA MET A 76 0.08 -18.71 13.66
C MET A 76 -0.14 -19.51 14.94
N ALA A 77 0.91 -20.11 15.51
CA ALA A 77 0.84 -20.78 16.80
C ALA A 77 0.47 -19.84 17.96
N ASP A 78 0.89 -18.58 17.88
CA ASP A 78 0.57 -17.56 18.87
C ASP A 78 -0.85 -16.95 18.69
N ASP A 79 -1.65 -17.37 17.70
CA ASP A 79 -2.94 -16.72 17.36
C ASP A 79 -2.78 -15.21 17.06
N LEU A 80 -1.74 -14.82 16.30
CA LEU A 80 -1.48 -13.40 15.99
C LEU A 80 -2.71 -12.69 15.41
N ALA A 81 -3.44 -13.35 14.50
CA ALA A 81 -4.64 -12.77 13.88
C ALA A 81 -5.75 -12.49 14.91
N GLY A 82 -6.03 -13.45 15.80
CA GLY A 82 -7.00 -13.26 16.87
C GLY A 82 -6.55 -12.21 17.88
N GLN A 83 -5.24 -12.15 18.22
CA GLN A 83 -4.70 -11.11 19.07
C GLN A 83 -4.87 -9.72 18.46
N LEU A 84 -4.53 -9.55 17.18
CA LEU A 84 -4.72 -8.29 16.45
C LEU A 84 -6.18 -7.87 16.39
N GLY A 85 -7.13 -8.80 16.23
CA GLY A 85 -8.57 -8.49 16.28
C GLY A 85 -9.06 -8.03 17.66
N ARG A 86 -8.28 -8.20 18.73
CA ARG A 86 -8.64 -7.81 20.11
C ARG A 86 -7.95 -6.53 20.60
N VAL A 87 -6.87 -6.10 19.96
CA VAL A 87 -6.17 -4.87 20.39
C VAL A 87 -7.01 -3.63 20.08
N ARG A 88 -6.94 -2.64 20.97
CA ARG A 88 -7.83 -1.48 20.94
C ARG A 88 -7.28 -0.28 20.17
N ASN A 89 -6.01 -0.30 19.80
CA ASN A 89 -5.38 0.80 19.07
C ASN A 89 -4.23 0.30 18.18
N MET A 90 -3.91 1.15 17.20
CA MET A 90 -2.90 0.89 16.17
C MET A 90 -1.49 0.72 16.74
N GLN A 91 -1.15 1.43 17.83
CA GLN A 91 0.15 1.30 18.50
C GLN A 91 0.33 -0.08 19.14
N ALA A 92 -0.69 -0.60 19.81
CA ALA A 92 -0.63 -1.94 20.42
C ALA A 92 -0.50 -3.04 19.35
N ALA A 93 -1.17 -2.89 18.20
CA ALA A 93 -1.00 -3.78 17.05
C ALA A 93 0.45 -3.73 16.51
N PHE A 94 1.02 -2.52 16.40
CA PHE A 94 2.41 -2.32 16.01
C PHE A 94 3.40 -2.98 16.98
N GLU A 95 3.23 -2.77 18.28
CA GLU A 95 4.10 -3.35 19.31
C GLU A 95 4.02 -4.88 19.32
N LEU A 96 2.82 -5.44 19.12
CA LEU A 96 2.62 -6.87 18.98
C LEU A 96 3.40 -7.44 17.78
N LEU A 97 3.30 -6.80 16.61
CA LEU A 97 4.05 -7.22 15.42
C LEU A 97 5.57 -7.07 15.59
N ARG A 98 6.01 -5.96 16.19
CA ARG A 98 7.43 -5.68 16.48
C ARG A 98 8.05 -6.69 17.45
N SER A 99 7.24 -7.34 18.29
CA SER A 99 7.73 -8.34 19.24
C SER A 99 8.29 -9.61 18.56
N TYR A 100 7.94 -9.85 17.30
CA TYR A 100 8.43 -11.01 16.56
C TYR A 100 9.85 -10.82 16.04
N PRO A 101 10.67 -11.89 16.01
CA PRO A 101 12.02 -11.81 15.47
C PRO A 101 11.99 -11.39 14.01
N THR A 102 13.03 -10.67 13.58
CA THR A 102 13.20 -10.07 12.24
C THR A 102 12.28 -8.90 11.91
N ILE A 103 11.26 -8.61 12.73
CA ILE A 103 10.32 -7.52 12.49
C ILE A 103 10.72 -6.30 13.33
N GLY A 104 11.52 -5.43 12.73
CA GLY A 104 11.81 -4.11 13.31
C GLY A 104 10.71 -3.09 13.02
N ASP A 105 10.88 -1.87 13.54
CA ASP A 105 9.93 -0.74 13.45
C ASP A 105 9.35 -0.54 12.05
N PHE A 106 10.22 -0.51 11.05
CA PHE A 106 9.78 -0.31 9.68
C PHE A 106 8.81 -1.42 9.22
N LEU A 107 9.14 -2.69 9.44
CA LEU A 107 8.29 -3.80 9.00
C LEU A 107 7.02 -3.93 9.83
N ALA A 108 7.11 -3.71 11.14
CA ALA A 108 5.94 -3.73 12.02
C ALA A 108 4.91 -2.69 11.59
N TYR A 109 5.35 -1.46 11.31
CA TYR A 109 4.46 -0.39 10.87
C TYR A 109 3.83 -0.68 9.50
N GLN A 110 4.61 -1.19 8.54
CA GLN A 110 4.11 -1.55 7.21
C GLN A 110 3.12 -2.71 7.27
N PHE A 111 3.40 -3.75 8.06
CA PHE A 111 2.50 -4.90 8.20
C PHE A 111 1.21 -4.50 8.90
N MET A 112 1.31 -3.70 9.96
CA MET A 112 0.15 -3.18 10.67
C MET A 112 -0.73 -2.33 9.74
N THR A 113 -0.13 -1.48 8.89
CA THR A 113 -0.86 -0.67 7.90
C THR A 113 -1.59 -1.56 6.90
N ASP A 114 -0.92 -2.55 6.33
CA ASP A 114 -1.53 -3.50 5.38
C ASP A 114 -2.64 -4.34 6.03
N ILE A 115 -2.46 -4.75 7.29
CA ILE A 115 -3.50 -5.46 8.05
C ILE A 115 -4.69 -4.54 8.30
N ASN A 116 -4.45 -3.25 8.58
CA ASN A 116 -5.52 -2.27 8.72
C ASN A 116 -6.23 -1.93 7.42
N TYR A 117 -5.77 -2.42 6.26
CA TYR A 117 -6.54 -2.40 5.01
C TYR A 117 -7.51 -3.59 4.88
N SER A 118 -7.36 -4.60 5.73
CA SER A 118 -8.26 -5.75 5.81
C SER A 118 -9.39 -5.54 6.83
N GLU A 119 -10.23 -6.55 6.98
CA GLU A 119 -11.34 -6.59 7.96
C GLU A 119 -10.89 -6.97 9.37
N ILE A 120 -9.61 -7.30 9.58
CA ILE A 120 -9.09 -7.74 10.90
C ILE A 120 -9.09 -6.60 11.91
N THR A 121 -8.82 -5.37 11.46
CA THR A 121 -8.76 -4.18 12.33
C THR A 121 -9.40 -2.97 11.67
N ASP A 122 -9.85 -2.03 12.48
CA ASP A 122 -10.47 -0.78 12.02
C ASP A 122 -9.97 0.47 12.74
N PHE A 123 -8.64 0.61 12.80
CA PHE A 123 -8.03 1.80 13.37
C PHE A 123 -8.07 2.97 12.39
N SER A 124 -8.11 4.18 12.93
CA SER A 124 -7.95 5.37 12.10
C SER A 124 -6.49 5.46 11.67
N GLU A 125 -6.27 5.74 10.38
CA GLU A 125 -4.92 5.97 9.84
C GLU A 125 -4.31 7.31 10.31
N MET A 126 -5.06 8.07 11.11
CA MET A 126 -4.58 9.22 11.86
C MET A 126 -4.14 8.89 13.29
N ASP A 127 -4.23 7.63 13.74
CA ASP A 127 -3.95 7.27 15.14
C ASP A 127 -2.45 7.20 15.44
N PHE A 128 -1.67 6.59 14.55
CA PHE A 128 -0.28 6.25 14.85
C PHE A 128 0.60 6.23 13.60
N VAL A 129 1.84 6.71 13.70
CA VAL A 129 2.82 6.71 12.61
C VAL A 129 4.22 6.42 13.12
N VAL A 130 4.96 5.60 12.38
CA VAL A 130 6.38 5.35 12.63
C VAL A 130 7.17 5.65 11.36
N PRO A 131 7.99 6.71 11.34
CA PRO A 131 8.70 7.12 10.14
C PRO A 131 9.75 6.07 9.74
N GLY A 132 9.62 5.54 8.52
CA GLY A 132 10.64 4.68 7.92
C GLY A 132 11.90 5.47 7.56
N PRO A 133 13.04 4.80 7.29
CA PRO A 133 14.32 5.46 7.04
C PRO A 133 14.31 6.49 5.90
N GLY A 134 13.49 6.28 4.86
CA GLY A 134 13.34 7.26 3.77
C GLY A 134 12.60 8.52 4.22
N ALA A 135 11.54 8.37 5.02
CA ALA A 135 10.80 9.51 5.55
C ALA A 135 11.66 10.34 6.52
N ARG A 136 12.47 9.69 7.36
CA ARG A 136 13.41 10.38 8.25
C ARG A 136 14.43 11.20 7.49
N ASP A 137 15.00 10.63 6.41
CA ASP A 137 15.88 11.39 5.51
C ASP A 137 15.14 12.57 4.86
N GLY A 138 13.88 12.39 4.45
CA GLY A 138 13.06 13.43 3.82
C GLY A 138 12.75 14.58 4.77
N LEU A 139 12.31 14.26 5.98
CA LEU A 139 12.09 15.23 7.05
C LEU A 139 13.35 16.05 7.31
N ARG A 140 14.53 15.41 7.39
CA ARG A 140 15.79 16.11 7.59
C ARG A 140 16.13 17.10 6.46
N LYS A 141 15.71 16.80 5.24
CA LYS A 141 15.91 17.68 4.08
C LYS A 141 14.88 18.82 4.02
N CYS A 142 13.66 18.59 4.50
CA CYS A 142 12.59 19.59 4.50
C CYS A 142 12.68 20.58 5.65
N PHE A 143 13.15 20.16 6.82
CA PHE A 143 13.15 20.96 8.04
C PHE A 143 14.57 21.25 8.51
N SER A 144 14.96 22.53 8.45
CA SER A 144 16.20 23.02 9.05
C SER A 144 16.13 23.04 10.57
N ASP A 145 14.94 23.31 11.12
CA ASP A 145 14.59 23.29 12.54
C ASP A 145 13.22 22.61 12.72
N SER A 146 13.12 21.72 13.71
CA SER A 146 11.86 21.03 14.05
C SER A 146 11.04 21.74 15.12
N ALA A 147 11.54 22.85 15.69
CA ALA A 147 10.92 23.59 16.79
C ALA A 147 10.57 22.68 17.98
N GLY A 148 11.40 21.66 18.25
CA GLY A 148 11.22 20.71 19.34
C GLY A 148 10.33 19.50 19.02
N LEU A 149 9.71 19.45 17.82
CA LEU A 149 8.91 18.31 17.39
C LEU A 149 9.80 17.13 16.98
N ASN A 150 9.33 15.92 17.29
CA ASN A 150 9.91 14.68 16.78
C ASN A 150 9.39 14.35 15.36
N GLU A 151 9.99 13.34 14.74
CA GLU A 151 9.70 12.98 13.34
C GLU A 151 8.23 12.56 13.11
N ALA A 152 7.59 11.87 14.05
CA ALA A 152 6.18 11.50 13.96
C ALA A 152 5.26 12.72 14.12
N GLU A 153 5.62 13.65 15.00
CA GLU A 153 4.91 14.92 15.18
C GLU A 153 5.03 15.83 13.96
N LEU A 154 6.18 15.86 13.28
CA LEU A 154 6.34 16.59 12.01
C LEU A 154 5.45 16.02 10.90
N ILE A 155 5.31 14.69 10.83
CA ILE A 155 4.38 14.04 9.88
C ILE A 155 2.94 14.42 10.21
N ARG A 156 2.56 14.38 11.48
CA ARG A 156 1.22 14.79 11.93
C ARG A 156 0.97 16.26 11.63
N LEU A 157 1.95 17.14 11.88
CA LEU A 157 1.88 18.56 11.54
C LEU A 157 1.58 18.76 10.05
N MET A 158 2.26 18.00 9.17
CA MET A 158 1.99 18.05 7.72
C MET A 158 0.55 17.61 7.41
N ALA A 159 0.11 16.50 7.98
CA ALA A 159 -1.24 15.98 7.75
C ALA A 159 -2.32 16.94 8.27
N ASP A 160 -2.14 17.54 9.43
CA ASP A 160 -3.12 18.43 10.06
C ASP A 160 -3.21 19.79 9.35
N ASN A 161 -2.13 20.25 8.72
CA ASN A 161 -2.10 21.53 8.02
C ASN A 161 -2.27 21.42 6.49
N GLN A 162 -2.43 20.22 5.92
CA GLN A 162 -2.36 19.98 4.47
C GLN A 162 -3.28 20.92 3.67
N GLU A 163 -4.55 21.10 4.06
CA GLU A 163 -5.50 21.92 3.30
C GLU A 163 -5.13 23.41 3.36
N ARG A 164 -4.73 23.89 4.54
CA ARG A 164 -4.26 25.27 4.72
C ARG A 164 -3.01 25.56 3.89
N GLU A 165 -2.06 24.62 3.87
CA GLU A 165 -0.83 24.78 3.10
C GLU A 165 -1.09 24.67 1.59
N PHE A 166 -2.02 23.81 1.15
CA PHE A 166 -2.46 23.78 -0.24
C PHE A 166 -3.04 25.13 -0.67
N GLU A 167 -3.94 25.71 0.13
CA GLU A 167 -4.52 27.03 -0.14
C GLU A 167 -3.45 28.13 -0.16
N ARG A 168 -2.59 28.19 0.86
CA ARG A 168 -1.51 29.18 0.97
C ARG A 168 -0.55 29.12 -0.22
N LEU A 169 -0.30 27.93 -0.76
CA LEU A 169 0.58 27.70 -1.91
C LEU A 169 -0.14 27.78 -3.26
N GLY A 170 -1.46 27.99 -3.29
CA GLY A 170 -2.26 28.00 -4.52
C GLY A 170 -2.33 26.63 -5.22
N ILE A 171 -2.24 25.53 -4.46
CA ILE A 171 -2.26 24.16 -4.97
C ILE A 171 -3.69 23.63 -4.95
N THR A 172 -4.26 23.37 -6.13
CA THR A 172 -5.52 22.62 -6.25
C THR A 172 -5.25 21.12 -6.12
N PHE A 173 -5.17 20.64 -4.88
CA PHE A 173 -4.85 19.24 -4.59
C PHE A 173 -5.94 18.28 -5.09
N GLN A 174 -5.52 17.27 -5.87
CA GLN A 174 -6.40 16.20 -6.33
C GLN A 174 -6.44 15.09 -5.27
N SER A 175 -7.45 15.14 -4.42
CA SER A 175 -7.67 14.12 -3.39
C SER A 175 -8.05 12.76 -3.98
N LEU A 176 -7.98 11.72 -3.14
CA LEU A 176 -8.48 10.39 -3.49
C LEU A 176 -10.01 10.35 -3.31
N TRP A 177 -10.74 10.95 -4.27
CA TRP A 177 -12.22 11.08 -4.25
C TRP A 177 -12.80 11.68 -2.97
N GLY A 178 -12.13 12.72 -2.46
CA GLY A 178 -12.50 13.44 -1.23
C GLY A 178 -11.80 12.93 0.03
N ARG A 179 -11.04 11.83 -0.05
CA ARG A 179 -10.20 11.38 1.06
C ARG A 179 -8.95 12.26 1.16
N ARG A 180 -8.79 12.95 2.29
CA ARG A 180 -7.58 13.72 2.65
C ARG A 180 -6.39 12.81 2.91
N LEU A 181 -5.17 13.34 2.81
CA LEU A 181 -3.96 12.61 3.17
C LEU A 181 -4.01 12.17 4.63
N GLN A 182 -3.64 10.92 4.87
CA GLN A 182 -3.46 10.34 6.20
C GLN A 182 -1.98 10.40 6.62
N LEU A 183 -1.67 10.01 7.86
CA LEU A 183 -0.28 10.02 8.35
C LEU A 183 0.66 9.15 7.51
N ILE A 184 0.19 7.98 7.07
CA ILE A 184 0.96 7.11 6.18
C ILE A 184 1.27 7.79 4.85
N ASP A 185 0.33 8.55 4.30
CA ASP A 185 0.53 9.27 3.04
C ASP A 185 1.58 10.37 3.22
N CYS A 186 1.48 11.17 4.28
CA CYS A 186 2.46 12.21 4.60
C CYS A 186 3.85 11.63 4.87
N GLN A 187 3.93 10.49 5.58
CA GLN A 187 5.18 9.75 5.75
C GLN A 187 5.77 9.33 4.40
N ASN A 188 4.93 8.83 3.49
CA ASN A 188 5.37 8.45 2.14
C ASN A 188 5.86 9.69 1.37
N LEU A 189 5.15 10.81 1.40
CA LEU A 189 5.61 12.05 0.78
C LEU A 189 7.05 12.42 1.18
N PHE A 190 7.42 12.31 2.46
CA PHE A 190 8.82 12.54 2.87
C PHE A 190 9.80 11.50 2.32
N CYS A 191 9.41 10.23 2.23
CA CYS A 191 10.24 9.20 1.60
C CYS A 191 10.48 9.50 0.12
N GLU A 192 9.44 9.93 -0.60
CA GLU A 192 9.50 10.37 -1.99
C GLU A 192 10.35 11.64 -2.16
N VAL A 193 10.22 12.62 -1.24
CA VAL A 193 11.05 13.83 -1.23
C VAL A 193 12.53 13.48 -1.10
N ASP A 194 12.91 12.62 -0.15
CA ASP A 194 14.30 12.19 -0.04
C ASP A 194 14.79 11.52 -1.33
N LYS A 195 13.97 10.62 -1.91
CA LYS A 195 14.31 9.93 -3.16
C LYS A 195 14.58 10.92 -4.29
N TYR A 196 13.72 11.93 -4.47
CA TYR A 196 13.85 12.94 -5.52
C TYR A 196 15.02 13.90 -5.25
N ALA A 197 15.12 14.42 -4.03
CA ALA A 197 16.13 15.39 -3.62
C ALA A 197 17.56 14.87 -3.75
N ARG A 198 17.79 13.55 -3.66
CA ARG A 198 19.11 12.95 -3.94
C ARG A 198 19.67 13.30 -5.31
N VAL A 199 18.80 13.52 -6.29
CA VAL A 199 19.17 13.84 -7.68
C VAL A 199 19.05 15.34 -7.93
N ALA A 200 17.94 15.95 -7.50
CA ALA A 200 17.66 17.36 -7.77
C ALA A 200 18.45 18.33 -6.86
N HIS A 201 18.76 17.90 -5.64
CA HIS A 201 19.40 18.71 -4.59
C HIS A 201 20.47 17.89 -3.82
N PRO A 202 21.50 17.36 -4.52
CA PRO A 202 22.50 16.48 -3.91
C PRO A 202 23.31 17.14 -2.77
N GLU A 203 23.33 18.48 -2.72
CA GLU A 203 23.95 19.28 -1.67
C GLU A 203 23.21 19.21 -0.33
N ILE A 204 21.92 18.85 -0.33
CA ILE A 204 21.12 18.72 0.89
C ILE A 204 21.19 17.26 1.36
N ALA A 205 21.99 17.03 2.40
CA ALA A 205 22.21 15.70 2.96
C ALA A 205 21.03 15.20 3.82
N GLY A 206 20.66 13.93 3.63
CA GLY A 206 19.83 13.19 4.57
C GLY A 206 20.66 12.55 5.70
N ILE A 207 20.03 11.76 6.56
CA ILE A 207 20.69 11.06 7.68
C ILE A 207 21.57 9.92 7.16
N SER A 208 21.07 9.17 6.18
CA SER A 208 21.72 7.92 5.72
C SER A 208 22.84 8.09 4.69
N GLY A 209 23.07 9.30 4.18
CA GLY A 209 24.07 9.56 3.12
C GLY A 209 23.78 8.89 1.77
N ARG A 210 22.58 8.36 1.54
CA ARG A 210 22.20 7.74 0.26
C ARG A 210 22.14 8.79 -0.86
N THR A 211 22.82 8.55 -1.98
CA THR A 211 22.93 9.50 -3.11
C THR A 211 22.37 9.00 -4.44
N ARG A 212 21.98 7.73 -4.56
CA ARG A 212 21.54 7.12 -5.83
C ARG A 212 20.13 6.56 -5.76
N ILE A 213 19.39 6.69 -6.87
CA ILE A 213 18.13 5.96 -7.12
C ILE A 213 18.50 4.65 -7.83
N LYS A 214 18.25 3.50 -7.18
CA LYS A 214 18.70 2.19 -7.67
C LYS A 214 17.72 1.50 -8.63
N GLN A 215 16.44 1.86 -8.60
CA GLN A 215 15.38 1.21 -9.36
C GLN A 215 14.78 2.18 -10.36
N LYS A 216 14.66 1.74 -11.62
CA LYS A 216 13.91 2.45 -12.66
C LYS A 216 12.57 1.74 -12.83
N PHE A 217 11.49 2.50 -12.80
CA PHE A 217 10.17 1.97 -13.11
C PHE A 217 10.12 1.55 -14.58
N SER A 218 9.60 0.37 -14.83
CA SER A 218 9.29 -0.13 -16.18
C SER A 218 7.82 -0.56 -16.17
N PRO A 219 6.95 0.04 -16.99
CA PRO A 219 5.56 -0.36 -17.04
C PRO A 219 5.44 -1.79 -17.58
N THR A 220 4.64 -2.63 -16.92
CA THR A 220 4.47 -4.05 -17.27
C THR A 220 3.13 -4.35 -17.94
N GLY A 221 2.35 -3.31 -18.29
CA GLY A 221 1.06 -3.46 -18.94
C GLY A 221 0.04 -2.41 -18.48
N PRO A 222 -1.23 -2.55 -18.90
CA PRO A 222 -2.31 -1.70 -18.43
C PRO A 222 -2.53 -1.87 -16.92
N ILE A 223 -2.90 -0.78 -16.26
CA ILE A 223 -3.25 -0.78 -14.83
C ILE A 223 -4.75 -1.05 -14.73
N ASN A 224 -5.12 -2.08 -13.97
CA ASN A 224 -6.53 -2.32 -13.64
C ASN A 224 -7.06 -1.18 -12.76
N PRO A 225 -8.37 -0.87 -12.82
CA PRO A 225 -8.99 0.06 -11.87
C PRO A 225 -8.61 -0.34 -10.44
N PRO A 226 -8.18 0.63 -9.61
CA PRO A 226 -7.74 0.32 -8.27
C PRO A 226 -8.93 -0.14 -7.43
N TRP A 227 -8.66 -1.03 -6.47
CA TRP A 227 -9.62 -1.41 -5.45
C TRP A 227 -9.01 -1.08 -4.09
N TYR A 228 -9.73 -0.30 -3.30
CA TYR A 228 -9.28 0.15 -1.98
C TYR A 228 -10.06 -0.55 -0.87
N PRO A 229 -9.57 -0.49 0.38
CA PRO A 229 -10.29 -1.03 1.53
C PRO A 229 -11.76 -0.60 1.53
N PRO A 230 -12.73 -1.53 1.61
CA PRO A 230 -14.15 -1.20 1.52
C PRO A 230 -14.60 -0.14 2.51
N LYS A 231 -14.01 -0.16 3.71
CA LYS A 231 -14.24 0.82 4.78
C LYS A 231 -13.86 2.25 4.43
N TRP A 232 -13.10 2.48 3.37
CA TRP A 232 -12.85 3.84 2.87
C TRP A 232 -14.04 4.43 2.10
N GLY A 233 -15.00 3.60 1.67
CA GLY A 233 -16.19 4.05 0.94
C GLY A 233 -15.89 4.69 -0.41
N LEU A 234 -14.81 4.28 -1.08
CA LEU A 234 -14.35 4.88 -2.35
C LEU A 234 -14.68 4.06 -3.58
N ASN A 235 -14.87 2.74 -3.45
CA ASN A 235 -14.92 1.83 -4.61
C ASN A 235 -16.06 2.19 -5.59
N GLU A 236 -17.23 2.61 -5.12
CA GLU A 236 -18.32 3.08 -6.01
C GLU A 236 -17.95 4.32 -6.83
N LYS A 237 -17.19 5.26 -6.23
CA LYS A 237 -16.73 6.48 -6.92
C LYS A 237 -15.67 6.16 -7.98
N ILE A 238 -14.86 5.13 -7.74
CA ILE A 238 -13.87 4.62 -8.69
C ILE A 238 -14.61 4.02 -9.88
N ASP A 239 -15.54 3.11 -9.64
CA ASP A 239 -16.33 2.48 -10.70
C ASP A 239 -17.03 3.52 -11.57
N ALA A 240 -17.61 4.57 -10.97
CA ALA A 240 -18.21 5.68 -11.70
C ALA A 240 -17.20 6.49 -12.55
N SER A 241 -15.95 6.62 -12.07
CA SER A 241 -14.89 7.38 -12.76
C SER A 241 -14.26 6.60 -13.92
N PHE A 242 -14.23 5.26 -13.81
CA PHE A 242 -13.68 4.37 -14.83
C PHE A 242 -14.76 3.74 -15.73
N ALA A 243 -16.05 3.98 -15.45
CA ALA A 243 -17.13 3.56 -16.32
C ALA A 243 -16.96 4.18 -17.72
N PRO A 244 -17.06 3.39 -18.81
CA PRO A 244 -17.02 3.94 -20.14
C PRO A 244 -18.16 4.96 -20.28
N LEU A 245 -17.83 6.17 -20.76
CA LEU A 245 -18.83 7.16 -21.13
C LEU A 245 -19.85 6.46 -22.03
N LYS A 246 -21.09 6.27 -21.55
CA LYS A 246 -22.18 5.82 -22.42
C LYS A 246 -22.19 6.76 -23.61
N SER A 247 -21.92 6.22 -24.79
CA SER A 247 -21.85 7.00 -26.01
C SER A 247 -23.14 7.82 -26.14
N ASN A 248 -23.01 9.06 -26.61
CA ASN A 248 -24.13 9.96 -26.89
C ASN A 248 -25.16 9.42 -27.93
N GLN A 249 -25.11 8.12 -28.30
CA GLN A 249 -26.07 7.47 -29.17
C GLN A 249 -27.47 7.33 -28.55
N GLU A 250 -27.61 7.28 -27.22
CA GLU A 250 -28.93 7.22 -26.58
C GLU A 250 -29.63 8.60 -26.52
N ARG A 251 -28.86 9.70 -26.46
CA ARG A 251 -29.43 11.07 -26.55
C ARG A 251 -29.91 11.39 -27.98
N GLY A 252 -29.29 10.80 -29.01
CA GLY A 252 -29.73 10.91 -30.40
C GLY A 252 -31.04 10.16 -30.70
N LYS A 253 -31.21 8.96 -30.13
CA LYS A 253 -32.43 8.15 -30.33
C LYS A 253 -33.67 8.75 -29.67
N LYS A 254 -33.55 9.35 -28.48
CA LYS A 254 -34.66 10.07 -27.84
C LYS A 254 -35.06 11.35 -28.60
N ARG A 255 -34.11 12.03 -29.24
CA ARG A 255 -34.39 13.24 -30.03
C ARG A 255 -35.02 12.91 -31.38
N GLN A 256 -34.65 11.78 -32.00
CA GLN A 256 -35.30 11.26 -33.22
C GLN A 256 -36.69 10.68 -32.98
N SER A 257 -36.95 10.00 -31.85
CA SER A 257 -38.30 9.50 -31.54
C SER A 257 -39.29 10.65 -31.29
N LEU A 258 -38.86 11.71 -30.58
CA LEU A 258 -39.67 12.91 -30.35
C LEU A 258 -39.95 13.72 -31.62
N THR A 259 -39.03 13.72 -32.61
CA THR A 259 -39.27 14.38 -33.91
C THR A 259 -40.15 13.55 -34.85
N GLN A 260 -40.09 12.21 -34.78
CA GLN A 260 -41.00 11.35 -35.54
C GLN A 260 -42.43 11.35 -34.98
N GLU A 261 -42.62 11.42 -33.66
CA GLU A 261 -43.96 11.55 -33.07
C GLU A 261 -44.62 12.89 -33.43
N MET A 262 -43.86 14.01 -33.42
CA MET A 262 -44.38 15.32 -33.85
C MET A 262 -44.70 15.41 -35.35
N GLN A 263 -43.97 14.70 -36.22
CA GLN A 263 -44.26 14.68 -37.66
C GLN A 263 -45.41 13.74 -38.03
N GLY A 264 -45.72 12.74 -37.20
CA GLY A 264 -46.88 11.85 -37.38
C GLY A 264 -48.22 12.50 -37.04
N THR A 265 -48.25 13.48 -36.14
CA THR A 265 -49.50 14.18 -35.75
C THR A 265 -49.93 15.28 -36.72
N LEU A 266 -49.03 15.75 -37.59
CA LEU A 266 -49.29 16.85 -38.54
C LEU A 266 -49.72 16.40 -39.95
N LYS A 267 -49.90 15.09 -40.20
CA LYS A 267 -50.31 14.54 -41.52
C LYS A 267 -51.69 13.88 -41.57
N LEU A 268 -52.56 14.12 -40.58
CA LEU A 268 -53.92 13.54 -40.51
C LEU A 268 -55.03 14.60 -40.48
N GLY A 269 -54.81 15.74 -41.12
CA GLY A 269 -55.84 16.75 -41.31
C GLY A 269 -55.58 17.53 -42.59
N ASP A 270 -55.91 16.91 -43.72
CA ASP A 270 -56.33 17.55 -44.98
C ASP A 270 -56.44 16.47 -46.07
N SER A 271 -57.55 15.74 -46.04
CA SER A 271 -58.23 15.04 -47.16
C SER A 271 -59.57 14.53 -46.68
#